data_AF-A0A3D1S406-F1
#
_entry.id   AF-A0A3D1S406-F1
#
_cell.length_a   1.000
_cell.length_b   1.000
_cell.length_c   1.000
_cell.angle_alpha   90.00
_cell.angle_beta   90.00
_cell.angle_gamma   90.00
#
_symmetry.space_group_name_H-M   'P 1'
#
loop_
_entity.id
_entity.type
_entity.pdbx_description
1 polymer ?
#
loop_
_entity_poly.entity_id
_entity_poly.type
_entity_poly.pdbx_seq_one_letter_code
_entity_poly.pdbx_strand_id
1 'polypeptide(L)' 'YVLNLVPKGTHDFSKFIKPSELMRMIDKTDLTILSTTGLHFNPLTNDYYLSNKNIDVNYIVQCRLQDKK' A
#
# COMPACT_ATOMS: atom_id res chain seq x y z
N TYR A 1 6.02 5.68 -15.06
CA TYR A 1 5.61 6.15 -16.40
C TYR A 1 5.18 4.99 -17.33
N VAL A 2 4.41 3.99 -16.86
CA VAL A 2 3.96 2.87 -17.72
C VAL A 2 2.42 2.82 -17.90
N LEU A 3 1.63 3.50 -17.06
CA LEU A 3 0.16 3.44 -17.16
C LEU A 3 -0.58 4.79 -17.27
N ASN A 4 0.08 5.95 -17.13
CA ASN A 4 -0.54 7.28 -17.32
C ASN A 4 -1.91 7.49 -16.60
N LEU A 5 -2.22 6.69 -15.58
CA LEU A 5 -3.51 6.67 -14.87
C LEU A 5 -3.74 7.93 -14.01
N VAL A 6 -2.72 8.78 -13.88
CA VAL A 6 -2.74 9.96 -13.01
C VAL A 6 -2.17 11.16 -13.79
N PRO A 7 -2.80 12.34 -13.73
CA PRO A 7 -2.34 13.53 -14.44
C PRO A 7 -0.87 13.88 -14.12
N LYS A 8 -0.12 14.30 -15.13
CA LYS A 8 1.26 14.77 -14.95
C LYS A 8 1.29 15.95 -13.97
N GLY A 9 2.08 15.84 -12.90
CA GLY A 9 2.27 16.91 -11.89
C GLY A 9 1.64 16.65 -10.52
N THR A 10 0.87 15.57 -10.33
CA THR A 10 0.30 15.21 -9.00
C THR A 10 1.17 14.23 -8.21
N HIS A 11 2.22 13.68 -8.84
CA HIS A 11 3.18 12.79 -8.19
C HIS A 11 4.27 13.59 -7.51
N ASP A 12 3.98 14.07 -6.30
CA ASP A 12 5.03 14.51 -5.40
C ASP A 12 5.66 13.27 -4.75
N PHE A 13 6.64 12.66 -5.43
CA PHE A 13 7.30 11.44 -4.96
C PHE A 13 7.87 11.57 -3.55
N SER A 14 8.19 12.79 -3.09
CA SER A 14 8.69 13.00 -1.72
C SER A 14 7.62 12.79 -0.64
N LYS A 15 6.34 12.73 -1.00
CA LYS A 15 5.23 12.42 -0.09
C LYS A 15 4.89 10.93 -0.05
N PHE A 16 5.53 10.11 -0.87
CA PHE A 16 5.31 8.67 -0.86
C PHE A 16 6.05 8.03 0.31
N ILE A 17 5.30 7.60 1.33
CA ILE A 17 5.82 6.79 2.43
C ILE A 17 6.13 5.41 1.88
N LYS A 18 7.37 4.92 2.06
CA LYS A 18 7.70 3.55 1.65
C LYS A 18 7.00 2.53 2.55
N PRO A 19 6.66 1.33 2.05
CA PRO A 19 6.05 0.29 2.89
C PRO A 19 6.84 0.02 4.18
N SER A 20 8.17 -0.03 4.09
CA SER A 20 9.05 -0.23 5.25
C SER A 20 9.01 0.91 6.26
N GLU A 21 8.80 2.14 5.81
CA GLU A 21 8.66 3.30 6.70
C GLU A 21 7.33 3.24 7.44
N LEU A 22 6.24 2.89 6.73
CA LEU A 22 4.94 2.72 7.36
C LEU A 22 4.96 1.58 8.39
N MET A 23 5.56 0.42 8.06
CA MET A 23 5.70 -0.69 9.00
C MET A 23 6.41 -0.23 10.28
N ARG A 24 7.53 0.50 10.13
CA ARG A 24 8.26 1.06 11.28
C ARG A 24 7.47 2.09 12.08
N MET A 25 6.52 2.79 11.47
CA MET A 25 5.61 3.69 12.19
C MET A 25 4.57 2.89 12.98
N ILE A 26 4.03 1.81 12.40
CA ILE A 26 3.06 0.92 13.05
C ILE A 26 3.70 0.19 14.23
N ASP A 27 4.95 -0.27 14.11
CA ASP A 27 5.70 -0.95 15.18
C ASP A 27 5.87 -0.09 16.45
N LYS A 28 5.67 1.23 16.36
CA LYS A 28 5.74 2.16 17.50
C LYS A 28 4.37 2.36 18.18
N THR A 29 3.37 1.59 17.80
CA THR A 29 2.00 1.68 18.32
C THR A 29 1.57 0.35 18.91
N ASP A 30 0.43 0.32 19.61
CA ASP A 30 -0.17 -0.92 20.12
C ASP A 30 -0.85 -1.76 19.00
N LEU A 31 -0.59 -1.47 17.72
CA LEU A 31 -1.18 -2.17 16.58
C LEU A 31 -0.29 -3.34 16.12
N THR A 32 -0.93 -4.44 15.71
CA THR A 32 -0.29 -5.56 14.99
C THR A 32 -0.72 -5.56 13.53
N ILE A 33 0.25 -5.68 12.63
CA ILE A 33 0.01 -5.88 11.20
C ILE A 33 -0.48 -7.32 10.98
N LEU A 34 -1.66 -7.47 10.37
CA LEU A 34 -2.25 -8.77 10.07
C LEU A 34 -2.00 -9.18 8.62
N SER A 35 -2.13 -8.26 7.69
CA SER A 35 -1.96 -8.53 6.26
C SER A 35 -1.55 -7.28 5.50
N THR A 36 -0.88 -7.49 4.37
CA THR A 36 -0.55 -6.44 3.41
C THR A 36 -0.94 -6.91 2.02
N THR A 37 -1.52 -6.02 1.23
CA THR A 37 -1.91 -6.33 -0.15
C THR A 37 -1.74 -5.10 -1.05
N GLY A 38 -1.56 -5.32 -2.34
CA GLY A 38 -1.51 -4.29 -3.37
C GLY A 38 -2.79 -4.29 -4.21
N LEU A 39 -3.12 -3.15 -4.79
CA LEU A 39 -4.12 -2.99 -5.82
C LEU A 39 -3.46 -3.09 -7.19
N HIS A 40 -3.98 -3.97 -8.03
CA HIS A 40 -3.50 -4.21 -9.38
C HIS A 40 -4.58 -3.85 -10.39
N PHE A 41 -4.14 -3.36 -11.54
CA PHE A 41 -5.01 -3.06 -12.67
C PHE A 41 -4.77 -4.11 -13.76
N ASN A 42 -5.83 -4.78 -14.20
CA ASN A 42 -5.80 -5.65 -15.36
C ASN A 42 -6.23 -4.86 -16.61
N PRO A 43 -5.31 -4.47 -17.51
CA PRO A 43 -5.66 -3.71 -18.70
C PRO A 43 -6.53 -4.48 -19.70
N LEU A 44 -6.56 -5.83 -19.63
CA LEU A 44 -7.35 -6.65 -20.54
C LEU A 44 -8.82 -6.71 -20.15
N THR A 45 -9.12 -6.75 -18.85
CA THR A 45 -10.50 -6.76 -18.35
C THR A 45 -10.97 -5.38 -17.88
N ASN A 46 -10.05 -4.41 -17.83
CA ASN A 46 -10.27 -3.06 -17.30
C ASN A 46 -10.75 -3.06 -15.83
N ASP A 47 -10.37 -4.08 -15.06
CA ASP A 47 -10.75 -4.24 -13.67
C ASP A 47 -9.58 -4.06 -12.72
N TYR A 48 -9.91 -3.69 -11.49
CA TYR A 48 -8.98 -3.66 -10.37
C TYR A 48 -9.16 -4.90 -9.50
N TYR A 49 -8.05 -5.44 -9.02
CA TYR A 49 -8.06 -6.60 -8.12
C TYR A 49 -6.97 -6.48 -7.05
N LEU A 50 -7.19 -7.13 -5.91
CA LEU A 50 -6.21 -7.20 -4.83
C LEU A 50 -5.23 -8.34 -5.10
N SER A 51 -3.93 -8.10 -4.89
CA SER A 51 -2.91 -9.13 -4.96
C SER A 51 -1.78 -8.86 -3.99
N ASN A 52 -1.21 -9.92 -3.45
CA ASN A 52 -0.05 -9.82 -2.55
C ASN A 52 1.28 -9.77 -3.32
N LYS A 53 1.24 -9.72 -4.66
CA LYS A 53 2.43 -9.60 -5.51
C LYS A 53 2.72 -8.13 -5.78
N ASN A 54 3.98 -7.69 -5.70
CA ASN A 54 4.43 -6.34 -6.11
C ASN A 54 3.78 -5.17 -5.33
N ILE A 55 3.97 -5.17 -4.01
CA ILE A 55 3.51 -4.12 -3.06
C ILE A 55 4.37 -2.82 -3.18
N ASP A 56 5.32 -2.78 -4.12
CA ASP A 56 6.34 -1.73 -4.23
C ASP A 56 5.82 -0.39 -4.79
N VAL A 57 4.63 -0.39 -5.41
CA VAL A 57 4.06 0.79 -6.09
C VAL A 57 2.81 1.33 -5.39
N ASN A 58 2.05 0.46 -4.71
CA ASN A 58 0.93 0.81 -3.86
C ASN A 58 0.68 -0.31 -2.84
N TYR A 59 0.09 0.02 -1.71
CA TYR A 59 -0.13 -0.94 -0.63
C TYR A 59 -1.31 -0.56 0.26
N ILE A 60 -1.96 -1.59 0.81
CA ILE A 60 -2.99 -1.53 1.85
C ILE A 60 -2.50 -2.41 3.00
N VAL A 61 -2.53 -1.85 4.22
CA VAL A 61 -2.11 -2.57 5.43
C VAL A 61 -3.33 -2.74 6.33
N GLN A 62 -3.60 -3.99 6.74
CA GLN A 62 -4.60 -4.29 7.74
C GLN A 62 -3.91 -4.39 9.11
N CYS A 63 -4.39 -3.61 10.06
CA CYS A 63 -3.92 -3.63 11.44
C CYS A 63 -5.04 -3.97 12.41
N ARG A 64 -4.67 -4.53 13.56
CA ARG A 64 -5.56 -4.74 14.71
C ARG A 64 -4.87 -4.24 15.97
N LEU A 65 -5.61 -3.57 16.85
CA LEU A 65 -5.13 -3.22 18.18
C LEU A 65 -4.85 -4.49 18.98
N GLN A 66 -3.67 -4.59 19.57
CA GLN A 66 -3.39 -5.68 20.52
C GLN A 66 -4.22 -5.45 21.77
N ASP A 67 -5.04 -6.44 22.13
CA ASP A 67 -5.62 -6.50 23.46
C ASP A 67 -4.47 -6.74 24.45
N LYS A 68 -4.19 -5.75 25.29
CA LYS A 68 -3.26 -5.91 26.41
C LYS A 68 -3.85 -6.97 27.34
N LYS A 69 -3.19 -8.13 27.43
CA LYS A 69 -3.45 -9.11 28.49
C LYS A 69 -3.11 -8.53 29.85
#